data_AF-A0A6H9HCD1-F1
#
_entry.id   AF-A0A6H9HCD1-F1
#
_cell.length_a   1.000
_cell.length_b   1.000
_cell.length_c   1.000
_cell.angle_alpha   90.00
_cell.angle_beta   90.00
_cell.angle_gamma   90.00
#
_symmetry.space_group_name_H-M   'P 1'
#
loop_
_entity.id
_entity.type
_entity.pdbx_description
1 polymer ?
#
loop_
_entity_poly.entity_id
_entity_poly.type
_entity_poly.pdbx_seq_one_letter_code
_entity_poly.pdbx_strand_id
1 'polypeptide(L)'
;MKSTDIPDFSEMDELVKSLQNPNRTAARKPNRERYSYENGWPEDVWSIGIDRIDLLGVDEKGNLFWNGQPIEIKRSLSLTWGQRVGAFLIASAAVVGAIAAVVQAYAALQALP
;
A
#
# COMPACT_ATOMS: atom_id res chain seq x y z
N MET A 1 3.98 42.19 -24.60
CA MET A 1 4.87 41.12 -24.09
C MET A 1 5.32 41.54 -22.70
N LYS A 2 4.81 40.88 -21.66
CA LYS A 2 5.10 41.17 -20.25
C LYS A 2 5.52 39.85 -19.63
N SER A 3 6.81 39.62 -19.38
CA SER A 3 7.27 38.35 -18.81
C SER A 3 8.72 38.42 -18.37
N THR A 4 8.92 38.89 -17.14
CA THR A 4 9.67 38.23 -16.04
C THR A 4 9.66 39.21 -14.86
N ASP A 5 8.48 39.37 -14.25
CA ASP A 5 8.28 40.23 -13.07
C ASP A 5 8.95 39.56 -11.85
N ILE A 6 10.17 39.99 -11.54
CA ILE A 6 10.76 39.79 -10.21
C ILE A 6 9.98 40.74 -9.28
N PRO A 7 9.34 40.22 -8.20
CA PRO A 7 8.53 41.05 -7.32
C PRO A 7 9.40 42.15 -6.70
N ASP A 8 8.86 43.37 -6.69
CA ASP A 8 9.53 44.51 -6.07
C ASP A 8 9.71 44.25 -4.56
N PHE A 9 10.72 44.85 -3.94
CA PHE A 9 11.01 44.68 -2.51
C PHE A 9 9.80 45.07 -1.64
N SER A 10 8.97 45.99 -2.12
CA SER A 10 7.69 46.37 -1.52
C SER A 10 6.69 45.19 -1.45
N GLU A 11 6.63 44.38 -2.52
CA GLU A 11 5.76 43.19 -2.59
C GLU A 11 6.32 42.04 -1.76
N MET A 12 7.66 41.95 -1.66
CA MET A 12 8.33 40.97 -0.80
C MET A 12 8.02 41.22 0.67
N ASP A 13 7.93 42.47 1.12
CA ASP A 13 7.54 42.81 2.48
C ASP A 13 6.07 42.45 2.78
N GLU A 14 5.16 42.64 1.81
CA GLU A 14 3.78 42.15 1.95
C GLU A 14 3.71 40.62 1.99
N LEU A 15 4.51 39.93 1.18
CA LEU A 15 4.60 38.47 1.22
C LEU A 15 5.11 37.98 2.57
N VAL A 16 6.18 38.57 3.11
CA VAL A 16 6.73 38.23 4.42
C VAL A 16 5.71 38.48 5.53
N LYS A 17 5.02 39.64 5.51
CA LYS A 17 3.92 39.93 6.45
C LYS A 17 2.76 38.93 6.31
N SER A 18 2.46 38.50 5.09
CA SER A 18 1.41 37.51 4.84
C SER A 18 1.78 36.12 5.39
N LEU A 19 3.07 35.75 5.36
CA LEU A 19 3.58 34.50 5.93
C LEU A 19 3.61 34.54 7.46
N GLN A 20 3.86 35.72 8.04
CA GLN A 20 3.85 35.92 9.49
C GLN A 20 2.43 36.03 10.09
N ASN A 21 1.37 35.95 9.28
CA ASN A 21 0.00 35.96 9.79
C ASN A 21 -0.30 34.67 10.58
N PRO A 22 -0.52 34.73 11.91
CA PRO A 22 -0.75 33.55 12.75
C PRO A 22 -2.07 32.82 12.41
N ASN A 23 -2.99 33.47 11.69
CA ASN A 23 -4.20 32.80 11.17
C ASN A 23 -3.93 31.91 9.95
N ARG A 24 -2.76 31.99 9.29
CA ARG A 24 -2.36 31.00 8.26
C ARG A 24 -1.87 29.68 8.85
N THR A 25 -1.36 29.72 10.08
CA THR A 25 -1.00 28.54 10.89
C THR A 25 -2.15 28.01 11.73
N ALA A 26 -3.36 28.55 11.59
CA ALA A 26 -4.56 27.87 12.05
C ALA A 26 -4.61 26.55 11.30
N ALA A 27 -4.05 25.52 11.95
CA ALA A 27 -3.81 24.20 11.41
C ALA A 27 -5.01 23.83 10.57
N ARG A 28 -4.78 23.67 9.26
CA ARG A 28 -5.71 22.94 8.41
C ARG A 28 -5.74 21.55 9.05
N LYS A 29 -6.67 21.33 9.97
CA LYS A 29 -6.83 20.04 10.65
C LYS A 29 -6.91 19.05 9.51
N PRO A 30 -5.98 18.07 9.41
CA PRO A 30 -6.06 17.10 8.34
C PRO A 30 -7.47 16.55 8.41
N ASN A 31 -8.18 16.73 7.30
CA ASN A 31 -9.59 16.41 7.16
C ASN A 31 -9.76 14.93 7.50
N ARG A 32 -10.10 14.61 8.76
CA ARG A 32 -10.11 13.25 9.32
C ARG A 32 -11.18 12.36 8.66
N GLU A 33 -11.97 12.89 7.74
CA GLU A 33 -13.23 12.30 7.31
C GLU A 33 -13.26 11.85 5.84
N ARG A 34 -12.16 11.89 5.06
CA ARG A 34 -12.23 11.62 3.61
C ARG A 34 -11.30 10.55 3.03
N TYR A 35 -10.87 9.56 3.81
CA TYR A 35 -10.08 8.45 3.25
C TYR A 35 -10.62 7.04 3.54
N SER A 36 -11.86 6.90 3.99
CA SER A 36 -12.31 5.62 4.56
C SER A 36 -13.34 4.80 3.78
N TYR A 37 -13.84 5.16 2.60
CA TYR A 37 -14.89 4.33 1.97
C TYR A 37 -14.77 4.00 0.48
N GLU A 38 -13.83 4.58 -0.28
CA GLU A 38 -13.73 4.27 -1.72
C GLU A 38 -12.99 2.95 -2.02
N ASN A 39 -12.29 2.36 -1.04
CA ASN A 39 -11.32 1.29 -1.27
C ASN A 39 -11.73 -0.09 -0.72
N GLY A 40 -12.98 -0.26 -0.27
CA GLY A 40 -13.50 -1.58 0.17
C GLY A 40 -12.90 -2.12 1.48
N TRP A 41 -12.35 -1.25 2.33
CA TRP A 41 -11.86 -1.65 3.65
C TRP A 41 -13.03 -1.78 4.65
N PRO A 42 -12.98 -2.73 5.60
CA PRO A 42 -13.97 -2.85 6.67
C PRO A 42 -14.06 -1.57 7.52
N GLU A 43 -15.20 -1.31 8.15
CA GLU A 43 -15.50 -0.05 8.85
C GLU A 43 -14.48 0.31 9.96
N ASP A 44 -13.82 -0.70 10.53
CA ASP A 44 -12.82 -0.56 11.60
C ASP A 44 -11.37 -0.55 11.09
N VAL A 45 -11.14 -0.53 9.78
CA VAL A 45 -9.79 -0.57 9.19
C VAL A 45 -9.47 0.75 8.50
N TRP A 46 -8.41 1.41 8.99
CA TRP A 46 -7.94 2.69 8.46
C TRP A 46 -6.64 2.50 7.67
N SER A 47 -6.52 3.22 6.55
CA SER A 47 -5.26 3.28 5.80
C SER A 47 -4.21 4.02 6.63
N ILE A 48 -3.04 3.42 6.81
CA ILE A 48 -1.91 4.07 7.47
C ILE A 48 -1.28 5.07 6.49
N GLY A 49 -1.39 6.36 6.79
CA GLY A 49 -0.66 7.42 6.10
C GLY A 49 0.81 7.48 6.54
N ILE A 50 1.66 8.10 5.72
CA ILE A 50 3.09 8.28 6.02
C ILE A 50 3.30 9.06 7.34
N ASP A 51 2.38 9.96 7.65
CA ASP A 51 2.29 10.74 8.89
C ASP A 51 1.95 9.93 10.15
N ARG A 52 1.64 8.64 10.02
CA ARG A 52 1.28 7.73 11.12
C ARG A 52 2.24 6.55 11.29
N ILE A 53 3.35 6.53 10.53
CA ILE A 53 4.39 5.49 10.61
C ILE A 53 5.21 5.63 11.90
N ASP A 54 5.23 6.81 12.51
CA ASP A 54 5.79 7.10 13.83
C ASP A 54 5.14 6.29 14.96
N LEU A 55 3.93 5.77 14.76
CA LEU A 55 3.28 4.83 15.68
C LEU A 55 3.80 3.39 15.54
N LEU A 56 4.60 3.10 14.51
CA LEU A 56 5.20 1.79 14.26
C LEU A 56 6.58 1.71 14.93
N GLY A 57 6.70 0.85 15.94
CA GLY A 57 7.94 0.57 16.64
C GLY A 57 8.46 -0.84 16.34
N VAL A 58 9.77 -1.03 16.46
CA VAL A 58 10.41 -2.36 16.40
C VAL A 58 11.25 -2.53 17.68
N ASP A 59 11.05 -3.64 18.37
CA ASP A 59 11.88 -4.04 19.52
C ASP A 59 13.21 -4.67 19.08
N GLU A 60 14.20 -4.74 19.97
CA GLU A 60 15.53 -5.33 19.73
C GLU A 60 15.45 -6.79 19.24
N LYS A 61 14.35 -7.49 19.55
CA LYS A 61 14.06 -8.86 19.10
C LYS A 61 13.40 -8.92 17.72
N GLY A 62 13.19 -7.80 17.06
CA GLY A 62 12.52 -7.70 15.75
C GLY A 62 10.99 -7.81 15.81
N ASN A 63 10.39 -7.70 17.00
CA ASN A 63 8.94 -7.69 17.15
C ASN A 63 8.38 -6.32 16.74
N LEU A 64 7.29 -6.32 15.96
CA LEU A 64 6.63 -5.13 15.47
C LEU A 64 5.58 -4.66 16.49
N PHE A 65 5.60 -3.38 16.84
CA PHE A 65 4.67 -2.74 17.77
C PHE A 65 3.90 -1.64 17.06
N TRP A 66 2.59 -1.56 17.32
CA TRP A 66 1.73 -0.47 16.89
C TRP A 66 1.26 0.30 18.11
N ASN A 67 1.59 1.58 18.21
CA ASN A 67 1.21 2.45 19.32
C ASN A 67 1.56 1.85 20.69
N GLY A 68 2.75 1.24 20.80
CA GLY A 68 3.22 0.56 22.01
C GLY A 68 2.56 -0.79 22.33
N GLN A 69 1.59 -1.24 21.52
CA GLN A 69 1.03 -2.59 21.62
C GLN A 69 1.72 -3.54 20.65
N PRO A 70 2.06 -4.77 21.06
CA PRO A 70 2.67 -5.75 20.17
C PRO A 70 1.68 -6.11 19.05
N ILE A 71 2.11 -5.99 17.80
CA ILE A 71 1.37 -6.52 16.65
C ILE A 71 1.62 -8.01 16.62
N GLU A 72 0.74 -8.78 17.24
CA GLU A 72 0.67 -10.20 16.95
C GLU A 72 0.24 -10.35 15.49
N ILE A 73 1.17 -10.72 14.61
CA ILE A 73 0.84 -11.15 13.26
C ILE A 73 0.06 -12.46 13.42
N LYS A 74 -1.26 -12.35 13.67
CA LYS A 74 -2.23 -13.45 13.61
C LYS A 74 -2.47 -13.81 12.16
N ARG A 75 -1.39 -14.20 11.48
CA ARG A 75 -1.43 -14.79 10.16
C ARG A 75 -0.70 -16.12 10.21
N SER A 76 -1.07 -16.96 11.18
CA SER A 76 -1.05 -18.38 10.87
C SER A 76 -2.15 -18.55 9.82
N LEU A 77 -1.74 -18.62 8.56
CA LEU A 77 -2.56 -19.25 7.54
C LEU A 77 -2.63 -20.73 7.96
N SER A 78 -3.43 -21.03 8.98
CA SER A 78 -3.69 -22.40 9.42
C SER A 78 -4.61 -23.00 8.37
N LEU A 79 -4.03 -23.29 7.21
CA LEU A 79 -4.68 -24.11 6.21
C LEU A 79 -5.03 -25.39 6.93
N THR A 80 -6.32 -25.64 7.09
CA THR A 80 -6.79 -26.91 7.65
C THR A 80 -6.16 -28.02 6.83
N TRP A 81 -5.78 -29.13 7.46
CA TRP A 81 -4.98 -30.16 6.79
C TRP A 81 -5.56 -30.60 5.44
N GLY A 82 -6.90 -30.62 5.32
CA GLY A 82 -7.62 -30.84 4.05
C GLY A 82 -7.39 -29.77 2.97
N GLN A 83 -7.33 -28.48 3.32
CA GLN A 83 -7.02 -27.41 2.35
C GLN A 83 -5.58 -27.51 1.83
N ARG A 84 -4.64 -27.96 2.67
CA ARG A 84 -3.24 -28.15 2.25
C ARG A 84 -3.10 -29.30 1.26
N VAL A 85 -3.81 -30.41 1.50
CA VAL A 85 -3.84 -31.55 0.58
C VAL A 85 -4.54 -31.18 -0.72
N GLY A 86 -5.70 -30.50 -0.66
CA GLY A 86 -6.42 -30.04 -1.85
C GLY A 86 -5.60 -29.07 -2.71
N ALA A 87 -4.95 -28.08 -2.09
CA ALA A 87 -4.07 -27.15 -2.80
C ALA A 87 -2.90 -27.87 -3.49
N PHE A 88 -2.32 -28.88 -2.83
CA PHE A 88 -1.24 -29.67 -3.41
C PHE A 88 -1.71 -30.49 -4.62
N LEU A 89 -2.87 -31.14 -4.54
CA LEU A 89 -3.45 -31.92 -5.65
C LEU A 89 -3.80 -31.04 -6.85
N ILE A 90 -4.39 -29.87 -6.63
CA ILE A 90 -4.73 -28.93 -7.72
C ILE A 90 -3.46 -28.40 -8.38
N ALA A 91 -2.46 -28.03 -7.58
CA ALA A 91 -1.18 -27.55 -8.10
C ALA A 91 -0.46 -28.62 -8.94
N SER A 92 -0.43 -29.86 -8.46
CA SER A 92 0.20 -30.96 -9.19
C SER A 92 -0.56 -31.33 -10.46
N ALA A 93 -1.90 -31.35 -10.44
CA ALA A 93 -2.71 -31.55 -11.64
C ALA A 93 -2.48 -30.45 -12.68
N ALA A 94 -2.36 -29.19 -12.26
CA ALA A 94 -2.07 -28.08 -13.15
C ALA A 94 -0.70 -28.23 -13.84
N VAL A 95 0.33 -28.66 -13.10
CA VAL A 95 1.66 -28.92 -13.66
C VAL A 95 1.62 -30.04 -14.69
N VAL A 96 0.97 -31.16 -14.37
CA VAL A 96 0.83 -32.29 -15.31
C VAL A 96 0.07 -31.86 -16.57
N GLY A 97 -1.02 -31.11 -16.41
CA GLY A 97 -1.78 -30.56 -17.53
C GLY A 97 -0.95 -29.64 -18.42
N ALA A 98 -0.13 -28.77 -17.82
CA ALA A 98 0.78 -27.89 -18.56
C ALA A 98 1.82 -28.69 -19.35
N ILE A 99 2.43 -29.71 -18.76
CA ILE A 99 3.39 -30.58 -19.44
C ILE A 99 2.71 -31.31 -20.61
N ALA A 100 1.52 -31.87 -20.39
CA ALA A 100 0.77 -32.57 -21.43
C ALA A 100 0.45 -31.64 -22.61
N ALA A 101 0.05 -30.39 -22.33
CA ALA A 101 -0.22 -29.39 -23.37
C ALA A 101 1.04 -29.06 -24.19
N VAL A 102 2.20 -28.93 -23.54
CA VAL A 102 3.49 -28.68 -24.23
C VAL A 102 3.87 -29.86 -25.13
N VAL A 103 3.74 -31.09 -24.62
CA VAL A 103 4.04 -32.30 -25.40
C VAL A 103 3.11 -32.41 -26.61
N GLN A 104 1.81 -32.17 -26.42
CA GLN A 104 0.83 -32.19 -27.52
C GLN A 104 1.14 -31.10 -28.56
N ALA A 105 1.48 -29.89 -28.14
CA ALA A 105 1.85 -28.80 -29.04
C ALA A 105 3.11 -29.12 -29.85
N TYR A 106 4.12 -29.72 -29.21
CA TYR A 106 5.35 -30.13 -29.88
C TYR A 106 5.14 -31.27 -30.88
N ALA A 107 4.34 -32.28 -30.50
CA ALA A 107 3.96 -33.36 -31.40
C ALA A 107 3.17 -32.84 -32.61
N ALA A 108 2.25 -31.89 -32.40
CA ALA A 108 1.50 -31.25 -33.48
C ALA A 108 2.42 -30.46 -34.44
N LEU A 109 3.47 -29.81 -33.94
CA LEU A 109 4.47 -29.12 -34.76
C LEU A 109 5.27 -30.09 -35.64
N GLN A 110 5.62 -31.28 -35.14
CA GLN A 110 6.33 -32.29 -35.94
C GLN A 110 5.44 -33.01 -36.95
N ALA A 111 4.13 -33.06 -36.72
CA ALA A 111 3.17 -33.72 -37.59
C ALA A 111 2.76 -32.88 -38.82
N LEU A 112 3.19 -31.62 -38.90
CA LEU A 112 3.01 -30.77 -40.08
C LEU A 112 4.04 -31.18 -41.17
N PRO A 113 3.60 -31.46 -42.41
CA PRO A 113 4.47 -31.88 -43.51
C PRO A 113 5.38 -30.75 -44.05
#